data_AF-A0AAE4K9A3-F1
#
_entry.id   AF-A0AAE4K9A3-F1
#
_cell.length_a   1.000
_cell.length_b   1.000
_cell.length_c   1.000
_cell.angle_alpha   90.00
_cell.angle_beta   90.00
_cell.angle_gamma   90.00
#
_symmetry.space_group_name_H-M   'P 1'
#
loop_
_entity.id
_entity.type
_entity.pdbx_description
1 polymer ?
#
loop_
_entity_poly.entity_id
_entity_poly.type
_entity_poly.pdbx_seq_one_letter_code
_entity_poly.pdbx_strand_id
1 'polypeptide(L)' 'MNKSLIAGAAVLALYIIIAIATGYGWVMNIITLAHMDSILSGMGVLRAVGVVVAPLGSVLGYL' A
#
# COMPACT_ATOMS: atom_id res chain seq x y z
N MET A 1 -25.93 -23.38 -5.88
CA MET A 1 -25.17 -22.16 -6.20
C MET A 1 -24.14 -22.49 -7.26
N ASN A 2 -24.06 -21.72 -8.35
CA ASN A 2 -23.17 -22.00 -9.49
C ASN A 2 -21.71 -21.76 -9.07
N LYS A 3 -20.85 -22.79 -9.12
CA LYS A 3 -19.44 -22.72 -8.68
C LYS A 3 -18.63 -21.64 -9.39
N SER A 4 -18.97 -21.34 -10.65
CA SER A 4 -18.33 -20.26 -11.43
C SER A 4 -18.62 -18.87 -10.88
N LEU A 5 -19.84 -18.63 -10.37
CA LEU A 5 -20.21 -17.35 -9.75
C LEU A 5 -19.47 -17.12 -8.43
N ILE A 6 -19.29 -18.18 -7.63
CA ILE A 6 -18.54 -18.12 -6.36
C ILE A 6 -17.07 -17.77 -6.63
N ALA A 7 -16.47 -18.43 -7.63
CA ALA A 7 -15.08 -18.15 -8.02
C ALA A 7 -14.91 -16.70 -8.49
N GLY A 8 -15.83 -16.19 -9.31
CA GLY A 8 -15.81 -14.80 -9.76
C GLY A 8 -15.93 -13.79 -8.59
N ALA A 9 -16.85 -14.04 -7.65
CA ALA A 9 -17.01 -13.20 -6.47
C ALA A 9 -15.77 -13.21 -5.56
N ALA A 10 -15.14 -14.37 -5.37
CA ALA A 10 -13.93 -14.51 -4.56
C ALA A 10 -12.75 -13.73 -5.17
N VAL A 11 -12.57 -13.81 -6.50
CA VAL A 11 -11.52 -13.06 -7.20
C VAL A 11 -11.75 -11.55 -7.09
N LEU A 12 -12.99 -11.09 -7.27
CA LEU A 12 -13.33 -9.67 -7.09
C LEU A 12 -13.05 -9.20 -5.66
N ALA A 13 -13.48 -9.97 -4.66
CA ALA A 13 -13.23 -9.66 -3.26
C ALA A 13 -11.73 -9.56 -2.94
N LEU A 14 -10.91 -10.46 -3.50
CA LEU A 14 -9.46 -10.41 -3.36
C LEU A 14 -8.88 -9.12 -3.94
N TYR A 15 -9.29 -8.71 -5.15
CA TYR A 15 -8.82 -7.47 -5.75
C TYR A 15 -9.22 -6.23 -4.94
N ILE A 16 -10.42 -6.22 -4.36
CA ILE A 16 -10.88 -5.14 -3.48
C ILE A 16 -9.98 -5.07 -2.24
N ILE A 17 -9.69 -6.21 -1.60
CA ILE A 17 -8.84 -6.27 -0.42
C ILE A 17 -7.43 -5.77 -0.75
N ILE A 18 -6.85 -6.20 -1.88
CA ILE A 18 -5.52 -5.76 -2.33
C ILE A 18 -5.52 -4.25 -2.58
N ALA A 19 -6.54 -3.71 -3.23
CA ALA A 19 -6.65 -2.27 -3.49
C ALA A 19 -6.72 -1.46 -2.18
N ILE A 20 -7.52 -1.91 -1.21
CA ILE A 20 -7.65 -1.26 0.11
C ILE A 20 -6.32 -1.32 0.87
N ALA A 21 -5.67 -2.48 0.92
CA ALA A 21 -4.39 -2.63 1.59
C ALA A 21 -3.31 -1.76 0.93
N THR A 22 -3.26 -1.75 -0.40
CA THR A 22 -2.31 -0.91 -1.15
C THR A 22 -2.52 0.58 -0.85
N GLY A 23 -3.78 1.04 -0.88
CA GLY A 23 -4.12 2.43 -0.57
C GLY A 23 -3.81 2.80 0.87
N TYR A 24 -4.16 1.95 1.83
CA TYR A 24 -3.87 2.17 3.25
C TYR A 24 -2.36 2.24 3.51
N GLY A 25 -1.60 1.26 3.02
CA GLY A 25 -0.14 1.25 3.15
C GLY A 25 0.49 2.50 2.53
N TRP A 26 0.01 2.95 1.37
CA TRP A 26 0.58 4.12 0.71
C TRP A 26 0.34 5.40 1.52
N VAL A 27 -0.86 5.57 2.08
CA VAL A 27 -1.18 6.68 2.99
C VAL A 27 -0.33 6.60 4.25
N MET A 28 -0.17 5.42 4.85
CA MET A 28 0.68 5.25 6.04
C MET A 28 2.14 5.60 5.76
N ASN A 29 2.67 5.28 4.57
CA ASN A 29 4.02 5.69 4.18
C ASN A 29 4.19 7.21 4.16
N ILE A 30 3.20 7.93 3.64
CA ILE A 30 3.19 9.40 3.61
C ILE A 30 3.10 9.96 5.03
N ILE A 31 2.21 9.41 5.86
CA ILE A 31 2.07 9.82 7.27
C ILE A 31 3.38 9.61 8.01
N THR A 32 4.00 8.42 7.90
CA THR A 32 5.27 8.13 8.58
C THR A 32 6.36 9.08 8.10
N LEU A 33 6.49 9.30 6.78
CA LEU A 33 7.45 10.26 6.24
C LEU A 33 7.25 11.69 6.81
N ALA A 34 6.00 12.13 6.95
CA ALA A 34 5.67 13.44 7.50
C ALA A 34 6.03 13.58 8.99
N HIS A 35 6.09 12.47 9.74
CA HIS A 35 6.46 12.44 11.15
C HIS A 35 7.94 12.06 11.38
N MET A 36 8.74 11.89 10.33
CA MET A 36 10.15 11.57 10.49
C MET A 36 10.98 12.82 10.83
N ASP A 37 11.84 12.69 11.84
CA ASP A 37 12.75 13.76 12.26
C ASP A 37 13.86 14.06 11.23
N SER A 38 14.23 13.07 10.41
CA SER A 38 15.26 13.24 9.39
C SER A 38 14.93 12.50 8.09
N ILE A 39 14.59 13.29 7.07
CA ILE A 39 14.37 12.81 5.70
C ILE A 39 15.65 12.31 5.02
N LEU A 40 16.82 12.75 5.50
CA LEU A 40 18.13 12.40 4.92
C LEU A 40 18.63 11.02 5.36
N SER A 41 17.86 10.30 6.18
CA SER A 41 18.09 8.87 6.43
C SER A 41 17.77 8.04 5.17
N GLY A 42 18.42 6.89 5.00
CA GLY A 42 18.14 6.00 3.86
C GLY A 42 16.66 5.58 3.78
N MET A 43 16.01 5.40 4.94
CA MET A 43 14.57 5.13 5.01
C MET A 43 13.73 6.34 4.60
N GLY A 44 14.11 7.56 5.00
CA GLY A 44 13.40 8.79 4.62
C GLY A 44 13.37 8.98 3.10
N VAL A 45 14.50 8.77 2.43
CA VAL A 45 14.60 8.85 0.96
C VAL A 45 13.73 7.78 0.28
N LEU A 46 13.78 6.53 0.75
CA LEU A 46 12.96 5.45 0.19
C LEU A 46 11.46 5.73 0.34
N ARG A 47 11.04 6.23 1.51
CA ARG A 47 9.65 6.62 1.74
C ARG A 47 9.22 7.78 0.84
N ALA A 48 10.10 8.77 0.60
CA ALA A 48 9.84 9.87 -0.33
C ALA A 48 9.66 9.39 -1.78
N VAL A 49 10.51 8.47 -2.25
CA VAL A 49 10.33 7.81 -3.56
C VAL A 49 9.02 7.00 -3.58
N GLY A 50 8.68 6.33 -2.48
CA GLY A 50 7.43 5.59 -2.31
C GLY A 50 6.17 6.44 -2.44
N VAL A 51 6.24 7.77 -2.28
CA VAL A 51 5.09 8.67 -2.55
C VAL A 51 4.74 8.67 -4.04
N VAL A 52 5.76 8.71 -4.92
CA VAL A 52 5.58 8.73 -6.38
C VAL A 52 5.37 7.32 -6.94
N VAL A 53 6.08 6.34 -6.37
CA VAL A 53 6.00 4.93 -6.78
C VAL A 53 5.00 4.22 -5.86
N ALA A 54 3.72 4.32 -6.19
CA ALA A 54 2.62 3.83 -5.35
C ALA A 54 2.77 2.37 -4.87
N PRO A 55 3.22 1.39 -5.69
CA PRO A 55 3.47 0.03 -5.19
C PRO A 55 4.55 -0.01 -4.10
N LEU A 56 5.64 0.73 -4.26
CA LEU A 56 6.73 0.79 -3.27
C LEU A 56 6.24 1.45 -1.97
N GLY A 57 5.58 2.61 -2.07
CA GLY A 57 5.06 3.30 -0.89
C GLY A 57 4.02 2.48 -0.14
N SER A 58 3.20 1.69 -0.86
CA SER A 58 2.24 0.81 -0.23
C SER A 58 2.87 -0.25 0.67
N VAL A 59 4.02 -0.80 0.27
CA VAL A 59 4.75 -1.78 1.07
C VAL A 59 5.48 -1.10 2.23
N LEU A 60 6.16 0.02 1.96
CA LEU A 60 6.93 0.74 2.97
C LEU A 60 6.07 1.32 4.11
N GLY A 61 4.78 1.57 3.89
CA GLY A 61 3.90 2.07 4.94
C GLY A 61 3.53 1.05 6.01
N TYR A 62 3.87 -0.22 5.81
CA TYR A 62 3.74 -1.29 6.81
C TYR A 62 5.04 -1.57 7.58
N LEU A 63 6.13 -0.89 7.22
CA LEU A 63 7.41 -0.91 7.91
C LEU A 63 7.55 0.36 8.75
#